data_AF-A0A6J2N7X3-F1
#
_entry.id   AF-A0A6J2N7X3-F1
#
_cell.length_a   1.000
_cell.length_b   1.000
_cell.length_c   1.000
_cell.angle_alpha   90.00
_cell.angle_beta   90.00
_cell.angle_gamma   90.00
#
_symmetry.space_group_name_H-M   'P 1'
#
loop_
_entity.id
_entity.type
_entity.pdbx_description
1 polymer ?
#
loop_
_entity_poly.entity_id
_entity_poly.type
_entity_poly.pdbx_seq_one_letter_code
_entity_poly.pdbx_strand_id
1 'polypeptide(L)'
;MKPALLEVMRMNRICRMVLATCLGSFILVIFYFQIMRRNPFGVDICCRKGSRSPLQELYNPTQLELSNTAVLHQMRRDQVTDTCRANSAMSRKRRVLTPNDLKHLVVDEDHELIYCYVPKVACTNWKRLMMVLTGRGKYSDPMEIPANEAHVSANLKTLNQYSIPEINHRLKSYMKFLFVREPFERLVSAYRNKFTQKYNTSFHKRYGTKIIKRQRKNATQEALRKGDDVKFEEFVAYLIDPHTQREEPFNEHWQTVYSLCHPCHIHYDLVGKYETLEEDSNYVLQLAGVGSYLKFPTYAKSTRTTDEMTTEFFQNISSEHQTQLYEVYKLDFLMFNYSVPSYLKLE
;
A
#
# COMPACT_ATOMS: atom_id res chain seq x y z
N MET A 1 -54.20 30.50 6.00
CA MET A 1 -53.91 30.06 4.63
C MET A 1 -54.63 30.83 3.51
N LYS A 2 -55.36 31.94 3.76
CA LYS A 2 -56.21 32.59 2.73
C LYS A 2 -55.84 34.03 2.26
N PRO A 3 -55.03 34.87 2.95
CA PRO A 3 -54.71 36.20 2.42
C PRO A 3 -53.61 36.20 1.34
N ALA A 4 -52.53 35.43 1.55
CA ALA A 4 -51.33 35.47 0.70
C ALA A 4 -51.53 34.85 -0.71
N LEU A 5 -52.40 33.85 -0.82
CA LEU A 5 -52.73 33.21 -2.10
C LEU A 5 -53.53 34.14 -3.03
N LEU A 6 -54.37 35.01 -2.45
CA LEU A 6 -55.15 35.98 -3.22
C LEU A 6 -54.27 37.08 -3.83
N GLU A 7 -53.22 37.53 -3.13
CA GLU A 7 -52.29 38.52 -3.66
C GLU A 7 -51.46 37.97 -4.82
N VAL A 8 -50.96 36.73 -4.73
CA VAL A 8 -50.20 36.10 -5.82
C VAL A 8 -51.05 35.93 -7.08
N MET A 9 -52.35 35.65 -6.94
CA MET A 9 -53.28 35.54 -8.07
C MET A 9 -53.60 36.89 -8.74
N ARG A 10 -53.44 38.00 -8.01
CA ARG A 10 -53.66 39.38 -8.49
C ARG A 10 -52.47 39.97 -9.26
N MET A 11 -51.32 39.30 -9.23
CA MET A 11 -50.10 39.74 -9.92
C MET A 11 -50.17 39.44 -11.43
N ASN A 12 -49.60 40.33 -12.25
CA ASN A 12 -49.46 40.11 -13.69
C ASN A 12 -48.65 38.82 -13.95
N ARG A 13 -48.92 38.13 -15.07
CA ARG A 13 -48.30 36.83 -15.44
C ARG A 13 -46.77 36.88 -15.37
N ILE A 14 -46.17 38.01 -15.77
CA ILE A 14 -44.72 38.23 -15.72
C ILE A 14 -44.20 38.15 -14.27
N CYS A 15 -44.84 38.86 -13.32
CA CYS A 15 -44.40 38.84 -11.92
C CYS A 15 -44.59 37.46 -11.26
N ARG A 16 -45.62 36.69 -11.64
CA ARG A 16 -45.81 35.31 -11.19
C ARG A 16 -44.72 34.38 -11.70
N MET A 17 -44.30 34.52 -12.96
CA MET A 17 -43.18 33.76 -13.50
C MET A 17 -41.86 34.10 -12.80
N VAL A 18 -41.59 35.39 -12.53
CA VAL A 18 -40.39 35.83 -11.82
C VAL A 18 -40.36 35.27 -10.39
N LEU A 19 -41.49 35.30 -9.68
CA LEU A 19 -41.58 34.69 -8.34
C LEU A 19 -41.34 33.18 -8.38
N ALA A 20 -41.91 32.48 -9.36
CA ALA A 20 -41.72 31.04 -9.52
C ALA A 20 -40.27 30.67 -9.87
N THR A 21 -39.59 31.45 -10.73
CA THR A 21 -38.19 31.23 -11.06
C THR A 21 -37.26 31.59 -9.91
N CYS A 22 -37.54 32.66 -9.15
CA CYS A 22 -36.80 33.01 -7.94
C CYS A 22 -36.96 31.95 -6.85
N LEU A 23 -38.18 31.46 -6.59
CA LEU A 23 -38.44 30.37 -5.64
C LEU A 23 -37.78 29.06 -6.09
N GLY A 24 -37.88 28.71 -7.38
CA GLY A 24 -37.21 27.53 -7.94
C GLY A 24 -35.69 27.62 -7.83
N SER A 25 -35.10 28.78 -8.12
CA SER A 25 -33.67 29.02 -7.97
C SER A 25 -33.23 28.97 -6.50
N PHE A 26 -34.02 29.53 -5.60
CA PHE A 26 -33.75 29.50 -4.16
C PHE A 26 -33.82 28.07 -3.60
N ILE A 27 -34.80 27.28 -4.05
CA ILE A 27 -34.91 25.85 -3.71
C ILE A 27 -33.71 25.07 -4.26
N LEU A 28 -33.30 25.31 -5.50
CA LEU A 28 -32.10 24.68 -6.08
C LEU A 28 -30.83 25.06 -5.31
N VAL A 29 -30.70 26.31 -4.87
CA VAL A 29 -29.60 26.77 -4.01
C VAL A 29 -29.66 26.08 -2.64
N ILE A 30 -30.84 25.94 -2.03
CA ILE A 30 -31.00 25.19 -0.77
C ILE A 30 -30.63 23.72 -0.96
N PHE A 31 -31.10 23.06 -2.02
CA PHE A 31 -30.74 21.67 -2.31
C PHE A 31 -29.24 21.53 -2.60
N TYR A 32 -28.64 22.47 -3.32
CA TYR A 32 -27.19 22.54 -3.52
C TYR A 32 -26.45 22.64 -2.19
N PHE A 33 -26.85 23.56 -1.30
CA PHE A 33 -26.24 23.71 0.02
C PHE A 33 -26.54 22.55 0.98
N GLN A 34 -27.70 21.87 0.85
CA GLN A 34 -28.05 20.67 1.62
C GLN A 34 -27.28 19.44 1.14
N ILE A 35 -27.04 19.29 -0.17
CA ILE A 35 -26.16 18.27 -0.74
C ILE A 35 -24.72 18.53 -0.31
N MET A 36 -24.27 19.79 -0.34
CA MET A 36 -22.96 20.18 0.20
C MET A 36 -22.84 19.95 1.72
N ARG A 37 -23.92 20.15 2.50
CA ARG A 37 -23.97 19.85 3.95
C ARG A 37 -24.09 18.38 4.29
N ARG A 38 -24.74 17.56 3.45
CA ARG A 38 -24.79 16.09 3.58
C ARG A 38 -23.47 15.44 3.21
N ASN A 39 -22.55 16.18 2.60
CA ASN A 39 -21.16 15.80 2.44
C ASN A 39 -20.43 16.22 3.73
N PRO A 40 -20.02 15.28 4.62
CA PRO A 40 -19.24 15.63 5.81
C PRO A 40 -17.87 16.24 5.45
N PHE A 41 -17.49 16.18 4.18
CA PHE A 41 -16.21 16.58 3.62
C PHE A 41 -16.24 17.93 2.88
N GLY A 42 -17.39 18.61 2.82
CA GLY A 42 -17.56 19.85 2.04
C GLY A 42 -17.12 21.14 2.74
N VAL A 43 -16.77 21.09 4.02
CA VAL A 43 -16.42 22.27 4.83
C VAL A 43 -15.08 21.97 5.51
N ASP A 44 -13.98 22.23 4.78
CA ASP A 44 -12.57 22.42 5.22
C ASP A 44 -11.50 21.87 4.25
N ILE A 45 -11.87 21.45 3.02
CA ILE A 45 -10.89 21.01 2.01
C ILE A 45 -10.35 22.18 1.16
N CYS A 46 -11.00 23.34 1.18
CA CYS A 46 -10.47 24.53 0.51
C CYS A 46 -9.47 25.26 1.41
N CYS A 47 -8.18 25.03 1.16
CA CYS A 47 -7.04 25.76 1.72
C CYS A 47 -6.87 25.64 3.24
N ARG A 48 -6.17 24.58 3.68
CA ARG A 48 -5.30 24.65 4.86
C ARG A 48 -4.10 25.59 4.60
N LYS A 49 -4.34 26.85 4.21
CA LYS A 49 -3.31 27.89 4.26
C LYS A 49 -3.00 28.18 5.73
N GLY A 50 -2.11 27.39 6.31
CA GLY A 50 -1.69 27.47 7.72
C GLY A 50 -1.56 26.15 8.46
N SER A 51 -1.99 25.00 7.89
CA SER A 51 -1.74 23.69 8.52
C SER A 51 -0.38 23.17 8.12
N ARG A 52 0.31 22.52 9.06
CA ARG A 52 1.62 21.90 8.84
C ARG A 52 1.47 20.71 7.91
N SER A 53 2.40 20.53 6.97
CA SER A 53 2.42 19.30 6.15
C SER A 53 2.77 18.08 7.02
N PRO A 54 2.43 16.86 6.59
CA PRO A 54 2.76 15.65 7.36
C PRO A 54 4.27 15.52 7.58
N LEU A 55 5.06 15.94 6.60
CA LEU A 55 6.51 15.99 6.69
C LEU A 55 6.98 16.98 7.77
N GLN A 56 6.38 18.17 7.84
CA GLN A 56 6.70 19.16 8.88
C GLN A 56 6.28 18.68 10.28
N GLU A 57 5.14 17.99 10.39
CA GLU A 57 4.69 17.45 11.67
C GLU A 57 5.59 16.31 12.16
N LEU A 58 6.08 15.46 11.25
CA LEU A 58 6.98 14.36 11.59
C LEU A 58 8.34 14.85 12.13
N TYR A 59 8.97 15.82 11.46
CA TYR A 59 10.31 16.30 11.86
C TYR A 59 10.27 17.34 12.99
N ASN A 60 9.11 17.96 13.23
CA ASN A 60 8.92 18.97 14.26
C ASN A 60 7.53 18.78 14.91
N PRO A 61 7.37 17.76 15.78
CA PRO A 61 6.07 17.38 16.32
C PRO A 61 5.55 18.40 17.33
N THR A 62 4.24 18.65 17.29
CA THR A 62 3.55 19.54 18.24
C THR A 62 3.12 18.86 19.54
N GLN A 63 3.04 17.52 19.56
CA GLN A 63 2.57 16.72 20.70
C GLN A 63 3.64 15.74 21.20
N LEU A 64 3.65 15.48 22.51
CA LEU A 64 4.62 14.59 23.15
C LEU A 64 4.45 13.12 22.73
N GLU A 65 3.22 12.62 22.56
CA GLU A 65 2.99 11.25 22.07
C GLU A 65 3.55 11.07 20.66
N LEU A 66 3.38 12.06 19.78
CA LEU A 66 3.98 12.07 18.45
C LEU A 66 5.51 12.05 18.53
N SER A 67 6.11 12.63 19.57
CA SER A 67 7.56 12.66 19.77
C SER A 67 8.15 11.26 20.05
N ASN A 68 7.53 10.46 20.92
CA ASN A 68 8.01 9.11 21.20
C ASN A 68 7.92 8.20 19.96
N THR A 69 6.80 8.24 19.25
CA THR A 69 6.62 7.49 18.01
C THR A 69 7.54 8.00 16.90
N ALA A 70 7.82 9.30 16.84
CA ALA A 70 8.80 9.88 15.91
C ALA A 70 10.21 9.31 16.15
N VAL A 71 10.63 9.16 17.41
CA VAL A 71 11.93 8.55 17.76
C VAL A 71 12.01 7.10 17.26
N LEU A 72 10.96 6.30 17.47
CA LEU A 72 10.92 4.93 16.97
C LEU A 72 11.07 4.87 15.44
N HIS A 73 10.32 5.69 14.70
CA HIS A 73 10.44 5.71 13.24
C HIS A 73 11.76 6.33 12.76
N GLN A 74 12.36 7.25 13.52
CA GLN A 74 13.71 7.73 13.26
C GLN A 74 14.73 6.59 13.32
N MET A 75 14.72 5.78 14.38
CA MET A 75 15.60 4.62 14.49
C MET A 75 15.43 3.65 13.30
N ARG A 76 14.18 3.41 12.87
CA ARG A 76 13.90 2.55 11.70
C ARG A 76 14.43 3.15 10.39
N ARG A 77 14.32 4.47 10.19
CA ARG A 77 14.90 5.16 9.02
C ARG A 77 16.42 5.12 9.02
N ASP A 78 17.02 5.35 10.18
CA ASP A 78 18.47 5.37 10.34
C ASP A 78 19.04 3.98 10.00
N GLN A 79 18.39 2.90 10.46
CA GLN A 79 18.72 1.53 10.07
C GLN A 79 18.73 1.31 8.55
N VAL A 80 17.69 1.78 7.84
CA VAL A 80 17.61 1.67 6.38
C VAL A 80 18.77 2.43 5.73
N THR A 81 19.02 3.66 6.20
CA THR A 81 20.08 4.54 5.70
C THR A 81 21.46 3.90 5.88
N ASP A 82 21.74 3.37 7.06
CA ASP A 82 23.03 2.75 7.37
C ASP A 82 23.23 1.45 6.58
N THR A 83 22.19 0.64 6.44
CA THR A 83 22.24 -0.56 5.57
C THR A 83 22.50 -0.18 4.11
N CYS A 84 21.86 0.88 3.61
CA CYS A 84 22.11 1.40 2.27
C CYS A 84 23.53 1.91 2.08
N ARG A 85 24.11 2.60 3.07
CA ARG A 85 25.52 3.05 3.06
C ARG A 85 26.47 1.85 3.02
N ALA A 86 26.25 0.85 3.87
CA ALA A 86 27.06 -0.36 3.90
C ALA A 86 27.00 -1.13 2.56
N ASN A 87 25.80 -1.32 2.01
CA ASN A 87 25.61 -2.04 0.75
C ASN A 87 26.11 -1.27 -0.48
N SER A 88 25.97 0.06 -0.50
CA SER A 88 26.48 0.90 -1.60
C SER A 88 28.01 0.98 -1.62
N ALA A 89 28.67 0.94 -0.46
CA ALA A 89 30.13 0.79 -0.39
C ALA A 89 30.61 -0.51 -1.06
N MET A 90 29.77 -1.56 -1.06
CA MET A 90 30.05 -2.83 -1.73
C MET A 90 29.68 -2.83 -3.23
N SER A 91 28.80 -1.92 -3.68
CA SER A 91 28.27 -1.90 -5.06
C SER A 91 28.80 -0.73 -5.89
N ARG A 92 29.62 -1.01 -6.91
CA ARG A 92 30.28 0.00 -7.76
C ARG A 92 29.37 0.68 -8.81
N LYS A 93 28.08 0.36 -8.89
CA LYS A 93 27.18 0.88 -9.94
C LYS A 93 26.12 1.80 -9.36
N ARG A 94 26.22 3.11 -9.66
CA ARG A 94 25.13 4.07 -9.44
C ARG A 94 24.06 3.86 -10.50
N ARG A 95 22.94 3.25 -10.12
CA ARG A 95 21.76 3.09 -10.98
C ARG A 95 20.89 4.33 -10.87
N VAL A 96 20.41 4.85 -12.00
CA VAL A 96 19.38 5.89 -12.04
C VAL A 96 18.01 5.22 -12.10
N LEU A 97 17.06 5.68 -11.27
CA LEU A 97 15.69 5.16 -11.31
C LEU A 97 14.98 5.61 -12.60
N THR A 98 14.22 4.69 -13.18
CA THR A 98 13.33 4.95 -14.31
C THR A 98 11.90 5.12 -13.84
N PRO A 99 10.98 5.71 -14.63
CA PRO A 99 9.57 5.78 -14.25
C PRO A 99 8.98 4.40 -13.88
N ASN A 100 9.38 3.32 -14.55
CA ASN A 100 8.88 1.98 -14.23
C ASN A 100 9.26 1.50 -12.80
N ASP A 101 10.37 2.00 -12.25
CA ASP A 101 10.79 1.75 -10.86
C ASP A 101 9.88 2.45 -9.84
N LEU A 102 9.11 3.46 -10.27
CA LEU A 102 8.24 4.28 -9.42
C LEU A 102 6.77 3.83 -9.40
N LYS A 103 6.43 2.72 -10.06
CA LYS A 103 5.05 2.22 -10.17
C LYS A 103 4.43 1.77 -8.84
N HIS A 104 5.26 1.50 -7.84
CA HIS A 104 4.80 1.10 -6.51
C HIS A 104 4.45 2.28 -5.59
N LEU A 105 4.73 3.51 -6.02
CA LEU A 105 4.54 4.72 -5.23
C LEU A 105 3.18 5.34 -5.54
N VAL A 106 2.18 5.05 -4.71
CA VAL A 106 0.85 5.68 -4.79
C VAL A 106 0.94 7.10 -4.22
N VAL A 107 0.40 8.06 -4.95
CA VAL A 107 0.46 9.48 -4.60
C VAL A 107 -0.92 9.96 -4.16
N ASP A 108 -0.95 10.65 -3.03
CA ASP A 108 -2.07 11.48 -2.61
C ASP A 108 -1.62 12.95 -2.61
N GLU A 109 -2.21 13.72 -3.53
CA GLU A 109 -1.86 15.13 -3.72
C GLU A 109 -2.52 16.03 -2.67
N ASP A 110 -3.68 15.63 -2.15
CA ASP A 110 -4.48 16.48 -1.25
C ASP A 110 -3.87 16.52 0.16
N HIS A 111 -3.18 15.44 0.56
CA HIS A 111 -2.50 15.33 1.86
C HIS A 111 -0.97 15.27 1.76
N GLU A 112 -0.39 15.46 0.57
CA GLU A 112 1.06 15.42 0.32
C GLU A 112 1.73 14.12 0.81
N LEU A 113 1.15 12.96 0.45
CA LEU A 113 1.63 11.63 0.83
C LEU A 113 2.12 10.81 -0.37
N ILE A 114 3.14 9.99 -0.13
CA ILE A 114 3.56 8.93 -1.05
C ILE A 114 3.65 7.61 -0.28
N TYR A 115 2.85 6.64 -0.69
CA TYR A 115 2.85 5.29 -0.13
C TYR A 115 3.50 4.31 -1.10
N CYS A 116 4.61 3.67 -0.69
CA CYS A 116 5.13 2.52 -1.44
C CYS A 116 4.39 1.24 -1.05
N TYR A 117 3.58 0.70 -1.96
CA TYR A 117 2.85 -0.52 -1.66
C TYR A 117 3.72 -1.77 -1.82
N VAL A 118 3.81 -2.54 -0.74
CA VAL A 118 4.46 -3.86 -0.71
C VAL A 118 3.39 -4.93 -0.55
N PRO A 119 3.24 -5.87 -1.51
CA PRO A 119 2.27 -6.94 -1.36
C PRO A 119 2.53 -7.80 -0.11
N LYS A 120 1.43 -8.27 0.49
CA LYS A 120 1.40 -9.10 1.72
C LYS A 120 1.80 -8.37 3.01
N VAL A 121 1.85 -7.04 2.95
CA VAL A 121 2.03 -6.15 4.10
C VAL A 121 0.81 -5.23 4.25
N ALA A 122 -0.39 -5.83 4.35
CA ALA A 122 -1.67 -5.12 4.39
C ALA A 122 -1.93 -4.11 3.25
N CYS A 123 -1.28 -4.30 2.09
CA CYS A 123 -1.38 -3.36 0.97
C CYS A 123 -2.80 -3.10 0.48
N THR A 124 -3.73 -4.05 0.61
CA THR A 124 -5.15 -3.85 0.26
C THR A 124 -5.78 -2.78 1.13
N ASN A 125 -5.53 -2.79 2.45
CA ASN A 125 -6.08 -1.80 3.38
C ASN A 125 -5.48 -0.42 3.15
N TRP A 126 -4.17 -0.35 2.94
CA TRP A 126 -3.55 0.91 2.55
C TRP A 126 -4.10 1.45 1.22
N LYS A 127 -4.31 0.59 0.21
CA LYS A 127 -4.92 1.03 -1.06
C LYS A 127 -6.35 1.55 -0.85
N ARG A 128 -7.15 0.92 0.01
CA ARG A 128 -8.48 1.42 0.38
C ARG A 128 -8.42 2.78 1.08
N LEU A 129 -7.51 2.95 2.03
CA LEU A 129 -7.29 4.24 2.69
C LEU A 129 -6.87 5.31 1.67
N MET A 130 -5.90 5.02 0.81
CA MET A 130 -5.50 5.95 -0.26
C MET A 130 -6.68 6.28 -1.19
N MET A 131 -7.54 5.32 -1.52
CA MET A 131 -8.75 5.57 -2.32
C MET A 131 -9.78 6.45 -1.60
N VAL A 132 -9.92 6.34 -0.28
CA VAL A 132 -10.76 7.26 0.51
C VAL A 132 -10.16 8.66 0.49
N LEU A 133 -8.85 8.79 0.71
CA LEU A 133 -8.14 10.07 0.74
C LEU A 133 -8.19 10.80 -0.61
N THR A 134 -7.90 10.10 -1.71
CA THR A 134 -7.88 10.68 -3.06
C THR A 134 -9.24 10.66 -3.76
N GLY A 135 -10.23 9.98 -3.18
CA GLY A 135 -11.53 9.71 -3.79
C GLY A 135 -12.48 10.89 -3.82
N ARG A 136 -12.11 12.04 -3.23
CA ARG A 136 -12.91 13.28 -3.18
C ARG A 136 -14.37 13.05 -2.75
N GLY A 137 -14.55 12.22 -1.72
CA GLY A 137 -15.86 11.87 -1.17
C GLY A 137 -16.61 10.75 -1.89
N LYS A 138 -16.02 10.09 -2.89
CA LYS A 138 -16.59 8.86 -3.50
C LYS A 138 -16.74 7.72 -2.47
N TYR A 139 -15.81 7.63 -1.53
CA TYR A 139 -15.80 6.67 -0.45
C TYR A 139 -15.57 7.39 0.87
N SER A 140 -16.21 6.93 1.94
CA SER A 140 -16.01 7.42 3.31
C SER A 140 -15.41 6.35 4.21
N ASP A 141 -15.79 5.08 4.04
CA ASP A 141 -15.25 3.95 4.79
C ASP A 141 -14.37 3.06 3.89
N PRO A 142 -13.08 2.86 4.24
CA PRO A 142 -12.21 1.94 3.53
C PRO A 142 -12.77 0.50 3.42
N MET A 143 -13.57 0.06 4.39
CA MET A 143 -14.11 -1.30 4.44
C MET A 143 -15.26 -1.55 3.46
N GLU A 144 -15.91 -0.49 2.97
CA GLU A 144 -16.92 -0.59 1.91
C GLU A 144 -16.29 -0.87 0.54
N ILE A 145 -14.98 -0.63 0.38
CA ILE A 145 -14.26 -0.84 -0.88
C ILE A 145 -13.87 -2.32 -1.01
N PRO A 146 -14.40 -3.06 -2.00
CA PRO A 146 -14.03 -4.45 -2.25
C PRO A 146 -12.53 -4.61 -2.56
N ALA A 147 -11.94 -5.73 -2.15
CA ALA A 147 -10.50 -5.95 -2.31
C ALA A 147 -10.05 -5.94 -3.78
N ASN A 148 -10.86 -6.51 -4.69
CA ASN A 148 -10.61 -6.48 -6.13
C ASN A 148 -10.61 -5.05 -6.68
N GLU A 149 -11.50 -4.18 -6.19
CA GLU A 149 -11.56 -2.78 -6.59
C GLU A 149 -10.34 -1.99 -6.11
N ALA A 150 -9.87 -2.26 -4.89
CA ALA A 150 -8.65 -1.67 -4.33
C ALA A 150 -7.38 -2.05 -5.11
N HIS A 151 -7.44 -3.10 -5.93
CA HIS A 151 -6.33 -3.56 -6.76
C HIS A 151 -6.41 -3.10 -8.22
N VAL A 152 -7.45 -2.36 -8.62
CA VAL A 152 -7.55 -1.76 -9.96
C VAL A 152 -6.60 -0.58 -10.07
N SER A 153 -5.63 -0.65 -10.98
CA SER A 153 -4.59 0.37 -11.15
C SER A 153 -5.13 1.76 -11.49
N ALA A 154 -6.27 1.85 -12.18
CA ALA A 154 -6.89 3.12 -12.54
C ALA A 154 -7.47 3.90 -11.34
N ASN A 155 -7.67 3.24 -10.19
CA ASN A 155 -8.26 3.87 -9.00
C ASN A 155 -7.25 4.65 -8.15
N LEU A 156 -5.95 4.47 -8.39
CA LEU A 156 -4.88 5.09 -7.61
C LEU A 156 -3.80 5.62 -8.55
N LYS A 157 -3.51 6.92 -8.43
CA LYS A 157 -2.46 7.55 -9.23
C LYS A 157 -1.09 7.20 -8.64
N THR A 158 -0.18 6.74 -9.49
CA THR A 158 1.17 6.34 -9.09
C THR A 158 2.20 7.31 -9.62
N LEU A 159 3.35 7.42 -8.93
CA LEU A 159 4.35 8.46 -9.19
C LEU A 159 4.91 8.39 -10.62
N ASN A 160 4.97 7.19 -11.22
CA ASN A 160 5.41 7.01 -12.61
C ASN A 160 4.49 7.62 -13.67
N GLN A 161 3.29 8.08 -13.29
CA GLN A 161 2.33 8.71 -14.19
C GLN A 161 2.51 10.24 -14.27
N TYR A 162 3.46 10.81 -13.52
CA TYR A 162 3.78 12.23 -13.53
C TYR A 162 5.00 12.52 -14.41
N SER A 163 5.16 13.78 -14.84
CA SER A 163 6.38 14.22 -15.54
C SER A 163 7.60 14.20 -14.61
N ILE A 164 8.82 14.14 -15.17
CA ILE A 164 10.05 14.12 -14.36
C ILE A 164 10.16 15.30 -13.37
N PRO A 165 9.86 16.57 -13.76
CA PRO A 165 9.87 17.68 -12.80
C PRO A 165 8.87 17.49 -11.65
N GLU A 166 7.67 16.99 -11.96
CA GLU A 166 6.62 16.69 -10.99
C GLU A 166 6.98 15.55 -10.03
N ILE A 167 7.66 14.52 -10.55
CA ILE A 167 8.21 13.42 -9.74
C ILE A 167 9.22 13.98 -8.74
N ASN A 168 10.19 14.78 -9.21
CA ASN A 168 11.22 15.35 -8.35
C ASN A 168 10.65 16.29 -7.29
N HIS A 169 9.63 17.07 -7.64
CA HIS A 169 8.91 17.91 -6.68
C HIS A 169 8.33 17.05 -5.55
N ARG A 170 7.52 16.05 -5.89
CA ARG A 170 6.82 15.21 -4.90
C ARG A 170 7.78 14.39 -4.05
N LEU A 171 8.83 13.82 -4.63
CA LEU A 171 9.87 13.11 -3.85
C LEU A 171 10.52 14.02 -2.80
N LYS A 172 10.65 15.32 -3.09
CA LYS A 172 11.23 16.32 -2.19
C LYS A 172 10.23 16.84 -1.15
N SER A 173 8.97 17.08 -1.53
CA SER A 173 8.00 17.77 -0.68
C SER A 173 7.04 16.88 0.10
N TYR A 174 6.74 15.67 -0.38
CA TYR A 174 5.68 14.82 0.21
C TYR A 174 6.26 13.87 1.27
N MET A 175 5.47 13.52 2.28
CA MET A 175 5.84 12.50 3.25
C MET A 175 5.79 11.12 2.60
N LYS A 176 6.92 10.42 2.54
CA LYS A 176 7.04 9.10 1.92
C LYS A 176 7.04 8.03 2.99
N PHE A 177 6.20 7.02 2.85
CA PHE A 177 6.17 5.91 3.80
C PHE A 177 6.01 4.56 3.11
N LEU A 178 6.47 3.51 3.80
CA LEU A 178 6.23 2.13 3.41
C LEU A 178 5.99 1.28 4.64
N PHE A 179 5.40 0.12 4.42
CA PHE A 179 5.24 -0.91 5.44
C PHE A 179 6.01 -2.16 5.02
N VAL A 180 6.68 -2.77 6.00
CA VAL A 180 7.44 -4.00 5.83
C VAL A 180 6.92 -5.10 6.74
N ARG A 181 7.32 -6.33 6.42
CA ARG A 181 7.00 -7.53 7.18
C ARG A 181 8.22 -8.41 7.19
N GLU A 182 8.36 -9.26 8.21
CA GLU A 182 9.36 -10.32 8.23
C GLU A 182 9.38 -11.05 6.86
N PRO A 183 10.54 -11.14 6.18
CA PRO A 183 10.61 -11.58 4.79
C PRO A 183 10.00 -12.95 4.51
N PHE A 184 10.16 -13.93 5.41
CA PHE A 184 9.70 -15.30 5.20
C PHE A 184 8.21 -15.48 5.53
N GLU A 185 7.68 -14.80 6.55
CA GLU A 185 6.24 -14.70 6.77
C GLU A 185 5.55 -14.06 5.55
N ARG A 186 6.17 -13.02 4.97
CA ARG A 186 5.66 -12.37 3.76
C ARG A 186 5.66 -13.33 2.57
N LEU A 187 6.72 -14.14 2.43
CA LEU A 187 6.85 -15.14 1.37
C LEU A 187 5.81 -16.26 1.51
N VAL A 188 5.63 -16.80 2.72
CA VAL A 188 4.60 -17.81 3.00
C VAL A 188 3.21 -17.24 2.76
N SER A 189 2.95 -15.99 3.17
CA SER A 189 1.69 -15.30 2.86
C SER A 189 1.47 -15.17 1.35
N ALA A 190 2.52 -14.91 0.57
CA ALA A 190 2.46 -14.87 -0.89
C ALA A 190 2.10 -16.24 -1.48
N TYR A 191 2.81 -17.30 -1.06
CA TYR A 191 2.56 -18.66 -1.51
C TYR A 191 1.12 -19.11 -1.20
N ARG A 192 0.69 -18.98 0.06
CA ARG A 192 -0.68 -19.32 0.49
C ARG A 192 -1.73 -18.53 -0.29
N ASN A 193 -1.47 -17.24 -0.55
CA ASN A 193 -2.42 -16.48 -1.34
C ASN A 193 -2.46 -16.94 -2.80
N LYS A 194 -1.33 -17.27 -3.44
CA LYS A 194 -1.26 -17.48 -4.89
C LYS A 194 -1.39 -18.90 -5.38
N PHE A 195 -1.03 -19.89 -4.56
CA PHE A 195 -0.94 -21.29 -4.98
C PHE A 195 -1.87 -22.24 -4.22
N THR A 196 -2.38 -21.86 -3.04
CA THR A 196 -3.30 -22.74 -2.28
C THR A 196 -4.78 -22.40 -2.49
N GLN A 197 -5.07 -21.28 -3.18
CA GLN A 197 -6.45 -20.81 -3.41
C GLN A 197 -6.92 -21.24 -4.79
N LYS A 198 -7.89 -22.18 -4.86
CA LYS A 198 -8.37 -22.78 -6.11
C LYS A 198 -8.80 -21.78 -7.19
N TYR A 199 -9.29 -20.60 -6.79
CA TYR A 199 -9.75 -19.56 -7.71
C TYR A 199 -8.62 -18.76 -8.38
N ASN A 200 -7.36 -18.88 -7.96
CA ASN A 200 -6.22 -18.14 -8.55
C ASN A 200 -5.66 -18.80 -9.82
N THR A 201 -6.55 -19.16 -10.74
CA THR A 201 -6.26 -19.89 -11.97
C THR A 201 -5.21 -19.19 -12.84
N SER A 202 -5.19 -17.86 -12.89
CA SER A 202 -4.17 -17.10 -13.64
C SER A 202 -2.76 -17.30 -13.11
N PHE A 203 -2.57 -17.34 -11.79
CA PHE A 203 -1.28 -17.62 -11.16
C PHE A 203 -0.88 -19.08 -11.31
N HIS A 204 -1.82 -20.01 -11.13
CA HIS A 204 -1.59 -21.44 -11.35
C HIS A 204 -1.11 -21.71 -12.78
N LYS A 205 -1.77 -21.09 -13.77
CA LYS A 205 -1.39 -21.24 -15.18
C LYS A 205 -0.05 -20.59 -15.49
N ARG A 206 0.18 -19.34 -15.06
CA ARG A 206 1.40 -18.59 -15.41
C ARG A 206 2.64 -19.08 -14.67
N TYR A 207 2.54 -19.24 -13.35
CA TYR A 207 3.67 -19.57 -12.50
C TYR A 207 3.64 -21.02 -12.04
N GLY A 208 2.45 -21.54 -11.68
CA GLY A 208 2.37 -22.90 -11.12
C GLY A 208 2.80 -23.98 -12.11
N THR A 209 2.33 -23.94 -13.35
CA THR A 209 2.79 -24.88 -14.40
C THR A 209 4.29 -24.77 -14.67
N LYS A 210 4.84 -23.54 -14.65
CA LYS A 210 6.27 -23.26 -14.83
C LYS A 210 7.11 -23.83 -13.69
N ILE A 211 6.67 -23.66 -12.45
CA ILE A 211 7.32 -24.21 -11.25
C ILE A 211 7.34 -25.74 -11.33
N ILE A 212 6.18 -26.36 -11.56
CA ILE A 212 6.06 -27.82 -11.63
C ILE A 212 6.94 -28.38 -12.74
N LYS A 213 6.91 -27.78 -13.93
CA LYS A 213 7.71 -28.24 -15.08
C LYS A 213 9.21 -28.22 -14.78
N ARG A 214 9.70 -27.26 -13.99
CA ARG A 214 11.12 -27.12 -13.65
C ARG A 214 11.54 -28.03 -12.50
N GLN A 215 10.74 -28.06 -11.44
CA GLN A 215 11.19 -28.59 -10.15
C GLN A 215 10.69 -30.02 -9.88
N ARG A 216 9.59 -30.46 -10.51
CA ARG A 216 8.98 -31.76 -10.25
C ARG A 216 9.43 -32.82 -11.26
N LYS A 217 10.31 -33.73 -10.84
CA LYS A 217 10.90 -34.79 -11.70
C LYS A 217 9.86 -35.72 -12.36
N ASN A 218 8.77 -36.06 -11.66
CA ASN A 218 7.73 -36.98 -12.13
C ASN A 218 6.34 -36.31 -12.13
N ALA A 219 6.21 -35.16 -12.80
CA ALA A 219 4.94 -34.44 -12.86
C ALA A 219 3.90 -35.19 -13.71
N THR A 220 2.67 -35.33 -13.20
CA THR A 220 1.54 -35.84 -13.99
C THR A 220 1.17 -34.85 -15.08
N GLN A 221 0.55 -35.34 -16.17
CA GLN A 221 0.04 -34.46 -17.23
C GLN A 221 -1.00 -33.47 -16.70
N GLU A 222 -1.78 -33.85 -15.68
CA GLU A 222 -2.71 -32.96 -15.03
C GLU A 222 -2.00 -31.82 -14.29
N ALA A 223 -0.97 -32.12 -13.50
CA ALA A 223 -0.19 -31.12 -12.77
C ALA A 223 0.50 -30.14 -13.74
N LEU A 224 1.12 -30.64 -14.81
CA LEU A 224 1.73 -29.81 -15.86
C LEU A 224 0.72 -28.91 -16.56
N ARG A 225 -0.52 -29.37 -16.71
CA ARG A 225 -1.59 -28.59 -17.35
C ARG A 225 -2.22 -27.58 -16.40
N LYS A 226 -2.49 -27.93 -15.15
CA LYS A 226 -3.24 -27.09 -14.20
C LYS A 226 -2.36 -26.15 -13.39
N GLY A 227 -1.25 -26.66 -12.83
CA GLY A 227 -0.35 -25.86 -11.99
C GLY A 227 -0.95 -25.42 -10.66
N ASP A 228 -2.02 -26.07 -10.19
CA ASP A 228 -2.79 -25.68 -8.99
C ASP A 228 -2.43 -26.49 -7.73
N ASP A 229 -1.41 -27.35 -7.84
CA ASP A 229 -0.92 -28.24 -6.78
C ASP A 229 0.59 -28.06 -6.52
N VAL A 230 1.11 -26.85 -6.75
CA VAL A 230 2.50 -26.47 -6.43
C VAL A 230 2.75 -26.65 -4.94
N LYS A 231 3.85 -27.30 -4.58
CA LYS A 231 4.30 -27.41 -3.19
C LYS A 231 5.20 -26.25 -2.80
N PHE A 232 5.27 -25.94 -1.51
CA PHE A 232 6.12 -24.84 -1.02
C PHE A 232 7.61 -25.10 -1.30
N GLU A 233 8.07 -26.35 -1.16
CA GLU A 233 9.44 -26.76 -1.51
C GLU A 233 9.80 -26.49 -2.97
N GLU A 234 8.85 -26.73 -3.89
CA GLU A 234 9.02 -26.46 -5.32
C GLU A 234 9.02 -24.97 -5.61
N PHE A 235 8.20 -24.21 -4.87
CA PHE A 235 8.19 -22.75 -4.96
C PHE A 235 9.52 -22.15 -4.46
N VAL A 236 10.07 -22.63 -3.34
CA VAL A 236 11.39 -22.21 -2.84
C VAL A 236 12.48 -22.55 -3.86
N ALA A 237 12.51 -23.80 -4.36
CA ALA A 237 13.46 -24.24 -5.37
C ALA A 237 13.40 -23.39 -6.64
N TYR A 238 12.19 -22.99 -7.06
CA TYR A 238 12.00 -22.08 -8.18
C TYR A 238 12.61 -20.69 -7.97
N LEU A 239 12.55 -20.13 -6.75
CA LEU A 239 13.09 -18.80 -6.44
C LEU A 239 14.62 -18.78 -6.36
N ILE A 240 15.23 -19.85 -5.84
CA ILE A 240 16.69 -19.96 -5.73
C ILE A 240 17.35 -20.41 -7.03
N ASP A 241 16.58 -20.95 -7.99
CA ASP A 241 17.06 -21.35 -9.30
C ASP A 241 17.66 -20.15 -10.08
N PRO A 242 18.98 -20.16 -10.39
CA PRO A 242 19.63 -19.09 -11.14
C PRO A 242 19.04 -18.86 -12.53
N HIS A 243 18.47 -19.88 -13.16
CA HIS A 243 17.82 -19.74 -14.45
C HIS A 243 16.54 -18.90 -14.32
N THR A 244 15.74 -19.15 -13.29
CA THR A 244 14.55 -18.34 -12.98
C THR A 244 14.92 -16.89 -12.73
N GLN A 245 15.96 -16.63 -11.93
CA GLN A 245 16.39 -15.27 -11.59
C GLN A 245 16.88 -14.46 -12.81
N ARG A 246 17.42 -15.12 -13.83
CA ARG A 246 17.92 -14.46 -15.06
C ARG A 246 16.86 -14.28 -16.14
N GLU A 247 15.83 -15.11 -16.15
CA GLU A 247 14.82 -15.11 -17.20
C GLU A 247 13.88 -13.91 -17.11
N GLU A 248 13.35 -13.61 -15.92
CA GLU A 248 12.46 -12.47 -15.70
C GLU A 248 12.57 -11.97 -14.25
N PRO A 249 12.30 -10.66 -14.00
CA PRO A 249 12.17 -10.17 -12.64
C PRO A 249 11.08 -10.94 -11.89
N PHE A 250 11.30 -11.19 -10.60
CA PHE A 250 10.26 -11.80 -9.76
C PHE A 250 8.97 -11.01 -9.77
N ASN A 251 7.86 -11.73 -9.65
CA ASN A 251 6.56 -11.15 -9.43
C ASN A 251 6.55 -10.32 -8.14
N GLU A 252 5.83 -9.20 -8.13
CA GLU A 252 5.75 -8.29 -6.98
C GLU A 252 5.35 -8.96 -5.66
N HIS A 253 4.63 -10.09 -5.70
CA HIS A 253 4.21 -10.79 -4.50
C HIS A 253 5.36 -11.47 -3.74
N TRP A 254 6.44 -11.83 -4.41
CA TRP A 254 7.63 -12.44 -3.81
C TRP A 254 8.93 -11.69 -4.16
N GLN A 255 8.85 -10.55 -4.82
CA GLN A 255 9.99 -9.64 -5.02
C GLN A 255 10.35 -8.94 -3.70
N THR A 256 11.64 -8.72 -3.42
CA THR A 256 12.13 -8.05 -2.21
C THR A 256 11.61 -6.61 -2.08
N VAL A 257 11.43 -6.13 -0.86
CA VAL A 257 11.05 -4.74 -0.59
C VAL A 257 12.11 -3.79 -1.13
N TYR A 258 13.38 -4.14 -0.97
CA TYR A 258 14.50 -3.41 -1.56
C TYR A 258 14.32 -3.16 -3.07
N SER A 259 13.91 -4.19 -3.82
CA SER A 259 13.69 -4.10 -5.26
C SER A 259 12.39 -3.39 -5.65
N LEU A 260 11.35 -3.44 -4.81
CA LEU A 260 10.04 -2.83 -5.10
C LEU A 260 10.02 -1.33 -4.80
N CYS A 261 10.65 -0.92 -3.69
CA CYS A 261 10.54 0.43 -3.15
C CYS A 261 11.84 1.24 -3.28
N HIS A 262 12.95 0.60 -3.68
CA HIS A 262 14.24 1.28 -3.88
C HIS A 262 14.67 2.21 -2.71
N PRO A 263 14.62 1.77 -1.45
CA PRO A 263 14.88 2.61 -0.27
C PRO A 263 16.30 3.21 -0.20
N CYS A 264 17.26 2.71 -0.98
CA CYS A 264 18.59 3.33 -1.11
C CYS A 264 18.64 4.46 -2.14
N HIS A 265 17.58 4.66 -2.94
CA HIS A 265 17.46 5.74 -3.91
C HIS A 265 16.33 6.71 -3.54
N ILE A 266 15.33 6.24 -2.79
CA ILE A 266 14.20 7.04 -2.29
C ILE A 266 14.31 7.09 -0.76
N HIS A 267 14.47 8.29 -0.23
CA HIS A 267 14.44 8.52 1.21
C HIS A 267 13.01 8.34 1.72
N TYR A 268 12.77 7.36 2.60
CA TYR A 268 11.47 7.17 3.22
C TYR A 268 11.44 7.85 4.59
N ASP A 269 10.40 8.65 4.82
CA ASP A 269 10.18 9.41 6.04
C ASP A 269 9.57 8.54 7.14
N LEU A 270 8.87 7.46 6.80
CA LEU A 270 8.34 6.52 7.79
C LEU A 270 8.43 5.07 7.29
N VAL A 271 8.94 4.20 8.15
CA VAL A 271 8.95 2.74 7.95
C VAL A 271 8.07 2.11 9.01
N GLY A 272 6.90 1.64 8.58
CA GLY A 272 5.96 0.88 9.40
C GLY A 272 6.27 -0.62 9.35
N LYS A 273 5.91 -1.34 10.40
CA LYS A 273 6.07 -2.80 10.50
C LYS A 273 4.72 -3.48 10.56
N TYR A 274 4.61 -4.66 9.96
CA TYR A 274 3.38 -5.45 9.99
C TYR A 274 3.02 -5.90 11.41
N GLU A 275 4.04 -6.06 12.25
CA GLU A 275 3.90 -6.44 13.65
C GLU A 275 3.30 -5.32 14.51
N THR A 276 3.50 -4.05 14.13
CA THR A 276 2.95 -2.83 14.76
C THR A 276 2.03 -2.07 13.80
N LEU A 277 1.33 -2.82 12.95
CA LEU A 277 0.63 -2.27 11.78
C LEU A 277 -0.43 -1.23 12.17
N GLU A 278 -1.21 -1.50 13.21
CA GLU A 278 -2.31 -0.62 13.61
C GLU A 278 -1.76 0.70 14.18
N GLU A 279 -0.81 0.62 15.10
CA GLU A 279 -0.16 1.77 15.74
C GLU A 279 0.55 2.64 14.70
N ASP A 280 1.40 2.03 13.87
CA ASP A 280 2.17 2.74 12.85
C ASP A 280 1.24 3.37 11.79
N SER A 281 0.15 2.68 11.41
CA SER A 281 -0.80 3.21 10.43
C SER A 281 -1.59 4.38 10.98
N ASN A 282 -2.05 4.29 12.22
CA ASN A 282 -2.76 5.39 12.87
C ASN A 282 -1.84 6.60 13.06
N TYR A 283 -0.54 6.39 13.32
CA TYR A 283 0.44 7.48 13.37
C TYR A 283 0.60 8.19 12.01
N VAL A 284 0.66 7.45 10.90
CA VAL A 284 0.65 8.06 9.55
C VAL A 284 -0.62 8.90 9.32
N LEU A 285 -1.80 8.40 9.73
CA LEU A 285 -3.07 9.13 9.58
C LEU A 285 -3.14 10.38 10.49
N GLN A 286 -2.52 10.33 11.67
CA GLN A 286 -2.37 11.50 12.55
C GLN A 286 -1.48 12.56 11.91
N LEU A 287 -0.31 12.18 11.37
CA LEU A 287 0.58 13.08 10.64
C LEU A 287 -0.09 13.70 9.41
N ALA A 288 -0.91 12.92 8.71
CA ALA A 288 -1.74 13.39 7.59
C ALA A 288 -2.87 14.35 8.02
N GLY A 289 -3.13 14.50 9.32
CA GLY A 289 -4.20 15.34 9.86
C GLY A 289 -5.59 14.80 9.58
N VAL A 290 -5.72 13.49 9.33
CA VAL A 290 -6.97 12.78 9.02
C VAL A 290 -7.37 11.77 10.10
N GLY A 291 -6.50 11.53 11.09
CA GLY A 291 -6.70 10.53 12.14
C GLY A 291 -7.92 10.74 13.05
N SER A 292 -8.57 11.91 12.99
CA SER A 292 -9.81 12.17 13.74
C SER A 292 -11.05 11.52 13.12
N TYR A 293 -11.05 11.29 11.81
CA TYR A 293 -12.20 10.74 11.08
C TYR A 293 -11.86 9.46 10.29
N LEU A 294 -10.58 9.13 10.12
CA LEU A 294 -10.15 7.93 9.42
C LEU A 294 -9.27 7.07 10.34
N LYS A 295 -9.51 5.77 10.34
CA LYS A 295 -8.75 4.78 11.11
C LYS A 295 -8.29 3.64 10.22
N PHE A 296 -7.17 3.01 10.59
CA PHE A 296 -6.70 1.84 9.86
C PHE A 296 -7.64 0.64 10.05
N PRO A 297 -8.04 -0.07 8.99
CA PRO A 297 -8.95 -1.21 9.13
C PRO A 297 -8.30 -2.40 9.83
N THR A 298 -8.91 -2.87 10.92
CA THR A 298 -8.49 -4.06 11.68
C THR A 298 -9.25 -5.30 11.22
N TYR A 299 -8.55 -6.41 10.96
CA TYR A 299 -9.17 -7.70 10.65
C TYR A 299 -8.92 -8.74 11.74
N ALA A 300 -9.75 -9.79 11.73
CA ALA A 300 -9.58 -10.95 12.60
C ALA A 300 -8.17 -11.57 12.44
N LYS A 301 -7.50 -11.77 13.59
CA LYS A 301 -6.14 -12.34 13.70
C LYS A 301 -6.00 -13.71 13.02
N SER A 302 -7.10 -14.45 12.82
CA SER A 302 -7.13 -15.80 12.23
C SER A 302 -6.68 -15.90 10.77
N THR A 303 -6.66 -14.79 10.03
CA THR A 303 -6.22 -14.77 8.62
C THR A 303 -4.72 -14.48 8.46
N ARG A 304 -4.04 -14.13 9.56
CA ARG A 304 -2.62 -13.77 9.57
C ARG A 304 -1.77 -15.02 9.34
N THR A 305 -0.75 -14.91 8.48
CA THR A 305 0.36 -15.89 8.51
C THR A 305 1.17 -15.60 9.77
N THR A 306 1.50 -16.61 10.57
CA THR A 306 2.23 -16.42 11.83
C THR A 306 3.62 -17.03 11.74
N ASP A 307 4.46 -16.74 12.72
CA ASP A 307 5.80 -17.33 12.84
C ASP A 307 5.73 -18.85 12.97
N GLU A 308 4.76 -19.38 13.73
CA GLU A 308 4.56 -20.82 13.90
C GLU A 308 4.20 -21.50 12.58
N MET A 309 3.26 -20.89 11.83
CA MET A 309 2.89 -21.39 10.50
C MET A 309 4.07 -21.31 9.53
N THR A 310 4.85 -20.23 9.59
CA THR A 310 6.03 -20.08 8.73
C THR A 310 7.06 -21.17 9.07
N THR A 311 7.29 -21.45 10.34
CA THR A 311 8.13 -22.56 10.81
C THR A 311 7.69 -23.89 10.18
N GLU A 312 6.40 -24.22 10.20
CA GLU A 312 5.86 -25.45 9.59
C GLU A 312 6.19 -25.57 8.09
N PHE A 313 6.07 -24.47 7.34
CA PHE A 313 6.43 -24.46 5.91
C PHE A 313 7.93 -24.72 5.67
N PHE A 314 8.79 -24.28 6.58
CA PHE A 314 10.24 -24.42 6.45
C PHE A 314 10.80 -25.75 7.01
N GLN A 315 10.01 -26.53 7.75
CA GLN A 315 10.46 -27.82 8.35
C GLN A 315 11.03 -28.80 7.32
N ASN A 316 10.46 -28.86 6.11
CA ASN A 316 10.84 -29.81 5.05
C ASN A 316 11.79 -29.22 4.01
N ILE A 317 12.28 -27.99 4.19
CA ILE A 317 13.23 -27.36 3.28
C ILE A 317 14.65 -27.71 3.73
N SER A 318 15.52 -28.12 2.80
CA SER A 318 16.94 -28.41 3.11
C SER A 318 17.67 -27.17 3.62
N SER A 319 18.68 -27.35 4.47
CA SER A 319 19.56 -26.26 4.96
C SER A 319 20.18 -25.45 3.81
N GLU A 320 20.63 -26.14 2.76
CA GLU A 320 21.15 -25.50 1.54
C GLU A 320 20.11 -24.56 0.90
N HIS A 321 18.88 -25.04 0.67
CA HIS A 321 17.83 -24.21 0.08
C HIS A 321 17.41 -23.07 1.01
N GLN A 322 17.39 -23.29 2.33
CA GLN A 322 17.13 -22.23 3.31
C GLN A 322 18.21 -21.14 3.25
N THR A 323 19.49 -21.52 3.17
CA THR A 323 20.62 -20.60 3.07
C THR A 323 20.57 -19.80 1.77
N GLN A 324 20.35 -20.48 0.64
CA GLN A 324 20.21 -19.82 -0.66
C GLN A 324 19.02 -18.85 -0.69
N LEU A 325 17.89 -19.25 -0.12
CA LEU A 325 16.71 -18.39 -0.03
C LEU A 325 16.94 -17.20 0.91
N TYR A 326 17.64 -17.41 2.03
CA TYR A 326 18.02 -16.32 2.92
C TYR A 326 18.87 -15.29 2.18
N GLU A 327 19.86 -15.71 1.40
CA GLU A 327 20.69 -14.78 0.60
C GLU A 327 19.85 -13.96 -0.41
N VAL A 328 18.76 -14.51 -0.97
CA VAL A 328 17.84 -13.76 -1.83
C VAL A 328 17.15 -12.61 -1.08
N TYR A 329 16.77 -12.81 0.19
CA TYR A 329 16.04 -11.82 1.00
C TYR A 329 16.89 -11.11 2.06
N LYS A 330 18.18 -11.43 2.16
CA LYS A 330 19.10 -10.97 3.21
C LYS A 330 19.10 -9.46 3.39
N LEU A 331 19.06 -8.73 2.29
CA LEU A 331 19.06 -7.27 2.35
C LEU A 331 17.78 -6.73 3.01
N ASP A 332 16.61 -7.35 2.80
CA ASP A 332 15.38 -6.95 3.50
C ASP A 332 15.48 -7.25 5.02
N PHE A 333 16.06 -8.40 5.40
CA PHE A 333 16.31 -8.72 6.83
C PHE A 333 17.15 -7.64 7.52
N LEU A 334 18.31 -7.32 6.93
CA LEU A 334 19.24 -6.34 7.49
C LEU A 334 18.64 -4.93 7.48
N MET A 335 18.05 -4.53 6.36
CA MET A 335 17.55 -3.16 6.14
C MET A 335 16.40 -2.80 7.07
N PHE A 336 15.56 -3.77 7.43
CA PHE A 336 14.40 -3.55 8.29
C PHE A 336 14.57 -4.10 9.70
N ASN A 337 15.81 -4.48 10.06
CA ASN A 337 16.18 -5.02 11.36
C ASN A 337 15.24 -6.15 11.80
N TYR A 338 15.13 -7.17 10.96
CA TYR A 338 14.52 -8.46 11.31
C TYR A 338 15.62 -9.44 11.68
N SER A 339 15.44 -10.15 12.79
CA SER A 339 16.33 -11.23 13.19
C SER A 339 16.22 -12.39 12.21
N VAL A 340 17.33 -13.11 12.02
CA VAL A 340 17.31 -14.40 11.35
C VAL A 340 16.41 -15.35 12.15
N PRO A 341 15.37 -15.96 11.55
CA PRO A 341 14.48 -16.85 12.27
C PRO A 341 15.22 -18.06 12.84
N SER A 342 14.96 -18.40 14.10
CA SER A 342 15.69 -19.46 14.83
C SER A 342 15.45 -20.87 14.28
N TYR A 343 14.38 -21.07 13.51
CA TYR A 343 14.10 -22.34 12.84
C TYR A 343 14.96 -22.56 11.58
N LEU A 344 15.66 -21.53 11.10
CA LEU A 344 16.54 -21.68 9.94
C LEU A 344 17.82 -22.42 10.30
N LYS A 345 18.19 -23.35 9.44
CA LYS A 345 19.45 -24.10 9.51
C LYS A 345 20.40 -23.53 8.46
N LEU A 346 21.05 -22.42 8.78
CA LEU A 346 22.02 -21.78 7.91
C LEU A 346 23.39 -22.45 8.06
N GLU A 347 24.02 -22.79 6.94
CA GLU A 347 25.34 -23.42 6.86
C GLU A 347 26.46 -22.44 6.50
#